data_AF-A0A7S0IVU5-F1
#
_entry.id   AF-A0A7S0IVU5-F1
#
_cell.length_a   1.000
_cell.length_b   1.000
_cell.length_c   1.000
_cell.angle_alpha   90.00
_cell.angle_beta   90.00
_cell.angle_gamma   90.00
#
_symmetry.space_group_name_H-M   'P 1'
#
loop_
_entity.id
_entity.type
_entity.pdbx_description
1 polymer ?
#
loop_
_entity_poly.entity_id
_entity_poly.type
_entity_poly.pdbx_seq_one_letter_code
_entity_poly.pdbx_strand_id
1 'polypeptide(L)'
;RVHEAAAKFNATKPEKALRVLQGAGLLPEAVEPQEAAAFFHLTPQLDKAVLGDFLSQPSEFHRAVLGFFVASLDFNGLPLHAALRKFLQSFRLPGEAQKIDRILEAFANAQHAADPGPFVNADGAYTMAFSTIMLNTDLHSTQVTKKMTFAEFVRNNTTINAGEDLPAEYLKEIYDAIAHDEIRMLDKEERTLSSAAWRHLGVASPKEGEPLLHAVRSTDTLHPLLLSSTLRAEVLTDVCLPATIEALSAIVQAADDKATLSHAFDGFALCSRLAASHSLHAQLDSLIYQLASLSTLLRPATAGGGAALPPFRSHLRARRAARAACRVAREDG
;
A
#
# COMPACT_ATOMS: atom_id res chain seq x y z
N ARG A 1 -11.23 -9.24 14.26
CA ARG A 1 -10.40 -10.47 14.49
C ARG A 1 -9.04 -10.43 13.80
N VAL A 2 -8.94 -9.71 12.69
CA VAL A 2 -7.72 -9.54 11.89
C VAL A 2 -6.53 -8.99 12.69
N HIS A 3 -6.74 -8.01 13.57
CA HIS A 3 -5.68 -7.46 14.43
C HIS A 3 -5.01 -8.50 15.35
N GLU A 4 -5.80 -9.37 15.97
CA GLU A 4 -5.29 -10.44 16.84
C GLU A 4 -4.49 -11.47 16.03
N ALA A 5 -4.97 -11.77 14.82
CA ALA A 5 -4.26 -12.66 13.91
C ALA A 5 -2.95 -12.05 13.40
N ALA A 6 -2.92 -10.75 13.07
CA ALA A 6 -1.71 -10.02 12.71
C ALA A 6 -0.70 -9.99 13.88
N ALA A 7 -1.17 -9.74 15.10
CA ALA A 7 -0.32 -9.79 16.29
C ALA A 7 0.28 -11.19 16.51
N LYS A 8 -0.51 -12.25 16.31
CA LYS A 8 -0.03 -13.64 16.38
C LYS A 8 0.92 -14.00 15.24
N PHE A 9 0.70 -13.48 14.03
CA PHE A 9 1.65 -13.61 12.91
C PHE A 9 3.00 -13.01 13.25
N ASN A 10 3.01 -11.82 13.85
CA ASN A 10 4.23 -11.13 14.21
C ASN A 10 4.96 -11.80 15.39
N ALA A 11 4.21 -12.38 16.34
CA ALA A 11 4.76 -12.96 17.56
C ALA A 11 5.08 -14.46 17.49
N THR A 12 4.51 -15.19 16.53
CA THR A 12 4.66 -16.65 16.42
C THR A 12 5.10 -17.07 15.02
N LYS A 13 5.32 -18.37 14.79
CA LYS A 13 5.63 -18.86 13.44
C LYS A 13 4.45 -18.57 12.49
N PRO A 14 4.69 -18.04 11.29
CA PRO A 14 3.64 -17.73 10.31
C PRO A 14 2.66 -18.89 10.05
N GLU A 15 3.13 -20.13 10.05
CA GLU A 15 2.27 -21.31 9.84
C GLU A 15 1.24 -21.50 10.97
N LYS A 16 1.60 -21.13 12.21
CA LYS A 16 0.67 -21.13 13.34
C LYS A 16 -0.33 -19.99 13.22
N ALA A 17 0.10 -18.84 12.71
CA ALA A 17 -0.78 -17.70 12.50
C ALA A 17 -1.82 -17.96 11.40
N LEU A 18 -1.43 -18.65 10.31
CA LEU A 18 -2.39 -19.16 9.32
C LEU A 18 -3.42 -20.09 9.97
N ARG A 19 -3.01 -21.01 10.86
CA ARG A 19 -3.97 -21.86 11.59
C ARG A 19 -4.89 -21.08 12.53
N VAL A 20 -4.41 -19.99 13.12
CA VAL A 20 -5.26 -19.12 13.93
C VAL A 20 -6.27 -18.37 13.06
N LEU A 21 -5.86 -17.92 11.87
CA LEU A 21 -6.77 -17.33 10.88
C LEU A 21 -7.85 -18.33 10.47
N GLN A 22 -7.49 -19.60 10.28
CA GLN A 22 -8.45 -20.68 10.03
C GLN A 22 -9.43 -20.88 11.19
N GLY A 23 -8.90 -21.00 12.42
CA GLY A 23 -9.72 -21.15 13.63
C GLY A 23 -10.61 -19.94 13.93
N ALA A 24 -10.26 -18.76 13.42
CA ALA A 24 -11.07 -17.55 13.51
C ALA A 24 -12.15 -17.44 12.40
N GLY A 25 -12.18 -18.37 11.44
CA GLY A 25 -13.06 -18.34 10.27
C GLY A 25 -12.67 -17.30 9.21
N LEU A 26 -11.44 -16.77 9.29
CA LEU A 26 -10.91 -15.77 8.37
C LEU A 26 -10.32 -16.40 7.11
N LEU A 27 -9.75 -17.61 7.22
CA LEU A 27 -9.31 -18.42 6.09
C LEU A 27 -10.04 -19.77 6.11
N PRO A 28 -10.32 -20.39 4.95
CA PRO A 28 -10.86 -21.74 4.88
C PRO A 28 -9.90 -22.79 5.48
N GLU A 29 -10.44 -23.96 5.83
CA GLU A 29 -9.70 -25.06 6.46
C GLU A 29 -8.53 -25.60 5.60
N ALA A 30 -8.61 -25.44 4.29
CA ALA A 30 -7.47 -25.52 3.39
C ALA A 30 -7.12 -24.10 2.93
N VAL A 31 -6.00 -23.55 3.40
CA VAL A 31 -5.56 -22.21 2.97
C VAL A 31 -5.11 -22.29 1.52
N GLU A 32 -5.86 -21.64 0.63
CA GLU A 32 -5.43 -21.47 -0.75
C GLU A 32 -4.35 -20.38 -0.83
N PRO A 33 -3.28 -20.55 -1.63
CA PRO A 33 -2.18 -19.59 -1.74
C PRO A 33 -2.63 -18.15 -2.07
N GLN A 34 -3.68 -18.02 -2.89
CA GLN A 34 -4.29 -16.76 -3.32
C GLN A 34 -4.83 -15.97 -2.12
N GLU A 35 -5.50 -16.64 -1.20
CA GLU A 35 -6.14 -15.99 -0.05
C GLU A 35 -5.11 -15.56 0.99
N ALA A 36 -4.08 -16.38 1.19
CA ALA A 36 -2.94 -16.00 2.03
C ALA A 36 -2.24 -14.75 1.46
N ALA A 37 -2.00 -14.71 0.14
CA ALA A 37 -1.41 -13.55 -0.52
C ALA A 37 -2.27 -12.29 -0.35
N ALA A 38 -3.58 -12.40 -0.57
CA ALA A 38 -4.52 -11.29 -0.39
C ALA A 38 -4.54 -10.79 1.07
N PHE A 39 -4.54 -11.70 2.05
CA PHE A 39 -4.43 -11.35 3.46
C PHE A 39 -3.15 -10.55 3.76
N PHE A 40 -2.00 -10.99 3.23
CA PHE A 40 -0.73 -10.30 3.43
C PHE A 40 -0.68 -8.93 2.78
N HIS A 41 -1.29 -8.77 1.61
CA HIS A 41 -1.37 -7.49 0.92
C HIS A 41 -2.24 -6.49 1.70
N LEU A 42 -3.39 -6.94 2.22
CA LEU A 42 -4.39 -6.06 2.82
C LEU A 42 -4.21 -5.81 4.32
N THR A 43 -3.25 -6.48 4.98
CA THR A 43 -3.00 -6.34 6.42
C THR A 43 -1.71 -5.55 6.66
N PRO A 44 -1.76 -4.20 6.74
CA PRO A 44 -0.57 -3.37 6.84
C PRO A 44 0.21 -3.52 8.16
N GLN A 45 -0.40 -4.12 9.19
CA GLN A 45 0.17 -4.30 10.52
C GLN A 45 1.12 -5.50 10.64
N LEU A 46 1.27 -6.28 9.57
CA LEU A 46 2.19 -7.40 9.54
C LEU A 46 3.63 -6.91 9.56
N ASP A 47 4.46 -7.57 10.37
CA ASP A 47 5.88 -7.33 10.39
C ASP A 47 6.46 -7.69 9.01
N LYS A 48 7.00 -6.68 8.34
CA LYS A 48 7.51 -6.78 6.98
C LYS A 48 8.74 -7.69 6.86
N ALA A 49 9.48 -7.89 7.94
CA ALA A 49 10.59 -8.85 7.99
C ALA A 49 10.07 -10.29 8.11
N VAL A 50 9.08 -10.52 8.97
CA VAL A 50 8.43 -11.84 9.10
C VAL A 50 7.74 -12.22 7.79
N LEU A 51 7.08 -11.26 7.14
CA LEU A 51 6.45 -11.46 5.83
C LEU A 51 7.47 -11.82 4.75
N GLY A 52 8.58 -11.09 4.64
CA GLY A 52 9.64 -11.39 3.67
C GLY A 52 10.26 -12.78 3.87
N ASP A 53 10.51 -13.16 5.13
CA ASP A 53 11.00 -14.50 5.46
C ASP A 53 10.00 -15.59 5.03
N PHE A 54 8.72 -15.39 5.33
CA PHE A 54 7.65 -16.31 4.94
C PHE A 54 7.54 -16.48 3.42
N LEU A 55 7.43 -15.39 2.67
CA LEU A 55 7.25 -15.42 1.21
C LEU A 55 8.42 -16.09 0.48
N SER A 56 9.62 -16.08 1.08
CA SER A 56 10.84 -16.61 0.47
C SER A 56 11.12 -18.09 0.73
N GLN A 57 10.26 -18.77 1.52
CA GLN A 57 10.43 -20.18 1.85
C GLN A 57 10.36 -21.07 0.60
N PRO A 58 11.12 -22.18 0.55
CA PRO A 58 11.33 -22.95 -0.68
C PRO A 58 10.15 -23.81 -1.12
N SER A 59 9.16 -24.07 -0.26
CA SER A 59 8.05 -25.00 -0.56
C SER A 59 7.12 -24.45 -1.64
N GLU A 60 6.44 -25.34 -2.37
CA GLU A 60 5.46 -24.97 -3.41
C GLU A 60 4.38 -24.00 -2.93
N PHE A 61 3.83 -24.22 -1.73
CA PHE A 61 2.83 -23.33 -1.14
C PHE A 61 3.34 -21.89 -1.04
N HIS A 62 4.48 -21.67 -0.40
CA HIS A 62 5.07 -20.33 -0.25
C HIS A 62 5.44 -19.69 -1.59
N ARG A 63 5.93 -20.46 -2.57
CA ARG A 63 6.17 -19.96 -3.94
C ARG A 63 4.89 -19.49 -4.62
N ALA A 64 3.80 -20.26 -4.50
CA ALA A 64 2.51 -19.89 -5.03
C ALA A 64 1.97 -18.62 -4.34
N VAL A 65 2.08 -18.54 -3.02
CA VAL A 65 1.69 -17.33 -2.25
C VAL A 65 2.50 -16.13 -2.72
N LEU A 66 3.83 -16.25 -2.86
CA LEU A 66 4.69 -15.18 -3.36
C LEU A 66 4.25 -14.73 -4.76
N GLY A 67 3.98 -15.66 -5.68
CA GLY A 67 3.48 -15.33 -7.02
C GLY A 67 2.20 -14.51 -7.00
N PHE A 68 1.18 -14.93 -6.22
CA PHE A 68 -0.05 -14.18 -6.07
C PHE A 68 0.14 -12.84 -5.35
N PHE A 69 1.04 -12.79 -4.36
CA PHE A 69 1.35 -11.56 -3.64
C PHE A 69 2.01 -10.53 -4.56
N VAL A 70 3.01 -10.94 -5.35
CA VAL A 70 3.65 -10.05 -6.32
C VAL A 70 2.66 -9.58 -7.38
N ALA A 71 1.83 -10.48 -7.92
CA ALA A 71 0.81 -10.11 -8.90
C ALA A 71 -0.22 -9.10 -8.35
N SER A 72 -0.48 -9.12 -7.04
CA SER A 72 -1.38 -8.14 -6.39
C SER A 72 -0.82 -6.72 -6.32
N LEU A 73 0.49 -6.54 -6.55
CA LEU A 73 1.13 -5.23 -6.45
C LEU A 73 0.92 -4.35 -7.68
N ASP A 74 0.23 -4.82 -8.72
CA ASP A 74 -0.10 -4.10 -9.97
C ASP A 74 1.04 -3.26 -10.55
N PHE A 75 1.73 -3.82 -11.55
CA PHE A 75 2.84 -3.16 -12.23
C PHE A 75 2.48 -2.63 -13.63
N ASN A 76 1.21 -2.65 -14.00
CA ASN A 76 0.79 -2.24 -15.34
C ASN A 76 1.18 -0.78 -15.63
N GLY A 77 1.88 -0.56 -16.74
CA GLY A 77 2.34 0.77 -17.17
C GLY A 77 3.43 1.39 -16.29
N LEU A 78 4.04 0.63 -15.37
CA LEU A 78 5.19 1.09 -14.59
C LEU A 78 6.50 0.66 -15.24
N PRO A 79 7.47 1.59 -15.43
CA PRO A 79 8.81 1.19 -15.86
C PRO A 79 9.48 0.34 -14.78
N LEU A 80 10.44 -0.52 -15.17
CA LEU A 80 11.05 -1.52 -14.28
C LEU A 80 11.58 -0.92 -12.97
N HIS A 81 12.23 0.25 -13.02
CA HIS A 81 12.77 0.90 -11.82
C HIS A 81 11.67 1.37 -10.85
N ALA A 82 10.51 1.80 -11.36
CA ALA A 82 9.37 2.22 -10.53
C ALA A 82 8.64 1.00 -9.95
N ALA A 83 8.43 -0.04 -10.76
CA ALA A 83 7.89 -1.31 -10.30
C ALA A 83 8.78 -1.93 -9.21
N LEU A 84 10.10 -1.89 -9.39
CA LEU A 84 11.08 -2.40 -8.43
C LEU A 84 11.06 -1.62 -7.10
N ARG A 85 10.91 -0.29 -7.15
CA ARG A 85 10.71 0.53 -5.93
C ARG A 85 9.44 0.11 -5.19
N LYS A 86 8.31 0.02 -5.91
CA LYS A 86 7.02 -0.39 -5.34
C LYS A 86 7.13 -1.77 -4.69
N PHE A 87 7.82 -2.69 -5.37
CA PHE A 87 8.05 -4.05 -4.90
C PHE A 87 8.90 -4.09 -3.62
N LEU A 88 10.06 -3.44 -3.61
CA LEU A 88 10.99 -3.46 -2.48
C LEU A 88 10.51 -2.65 -1.26
N GLN A 89 9.49 -1.80 -1.43
CA GLN A 89 8.78 -1.13 -0.34
C GLN A 89 7.64 -1.97 0.26
N SER A 90 7.26 -3.08 -0.36
CA SER A 90 6.09 -3.86 0.08
C SER A 90 6.40 -4.80 1.26
N PHE A 91 7.64 -5.27 1.38
CA PHE A 91 8.16 -6.07 2.49
C PHE A 91 9.68 -5.94 2.60
N ARG A 92 10.28 -6.51 3.66
CA ARG A 92 11.73 -6.46 3.87
C ARG A 92 12.40 -7.70 3.28
N LEU A 93 13.42 -7.50 2.45
CA LEU A 93 14.18 -8.61 1.86
C LEU A 93 14.89 -9.44 2.96
N PRO A 94 14.86 -10.78 2.86
CA PRO A 94 15.70 -11.66 3.67
C PRO A 94 17.19 -11.44 3.38
N GLY A 95 18.06 -11.87 4.30
CA GLY A 95 19.51 -11.73 4.15
C GLY A 95 20.16 -12.87 3.35
N GLU A 96 19.48 -14.01 3.20
CA GLU A 96 20.02 -15.18 2.53
C GLU A 96 19.87 -15.07 1.00
N ALA A 97 20.98 -15.24 0.28
CA ALA A 97 21.02 -15.09 -1.18
C ALA A 97 19.95 -15.92 -1.92
N GLN A 98 19.74 -17.17 -1.50
CA GLN A 98 18.74 -18.07 -2.10
C GLN A 98 17.28 -17.59 -1.92
N LYS A 99 17.01 -16.79 -0.88
CA LYS A 99 15.69 -16.23 -0.63
C LYS A 99 15.45 -14.98 -1.47
N ILE A 100 16.47 -14.11 -1.56
CA ILE A 100 16.46 -12.93 -2.42
C ILE A 100 16.26 -13.34 -3.89
N ASP A 101 16.96 -14.39 -4.31
CA ASP A 101 16.87 -14.95 -5.66
C ASP A 101 15.42 -15.29 -6.05
N ARG A 102 14.71 -16.11 -5.25
CA ARG A 102 13.29 -16.47 -5.47
C ARG A 102 12.37 -15.26 -5.53
N ILE A 103 12.63 -14.30 -4.65
CA ILE A 103 11.85 -13.06 -4.57
C ILE A 103 11.99 -12.25 -5.87
N LEU A 104 13.21 -12.11 -6.38
CA LEU A 104 13.47 -11.36 -7.61
C LEU A 104 13.02 -12.11 -8.86
N GLU A 105 13.08 -13.44 -8.87
CA GLU A 105 12.49 -14.26 -9.93
C GLU A 105 10.96 -14.06 -10.01
N ALA A 106 10.27 -14.07 -8.87
CA ALA A 106 8.83 -13.79 -8.82
C ALA A 106 8.50 -12.36 -9.30
N PHE A 107 9.30 -11.36 -8.91
CA PHE A 107 9.18 -9.99 -9.41
C PHE A 107 9.35 -9.91 -10.93
N ALA A 108 10.41 -10.49 -11.47
CA ALA A 108 10.70 -10.44 -12.89
C ALA A 108 9.60 -11.08 -13.74
N ASN A 109 9.08 -12.22 -13.30
CA ASN A 109 7.94 -12.89 -13.95
C ASN A 109 6.69 -12.00 -13.94
N ALA A 110 6.35 -11.41 -12.79
CA ALA A 110 5.18 -10.55 -12.67
C ALA A 110 5.33 -9.25 -13.48
N GLN A 111 6.52 -8.64 -13.47
CA GLN A 111 6.79 -7.42 -14.23
C GLN A 111 6.74 -7.67 -15.73
N HIS A 112 7.40 -8.73 -16.21
CA HIS A 112 7.38 -9.08 -17.62
C HIS A 112 5.97 -9.47 -18.11
N ALA A 113 5.14 -10.09 -17.24
CA ALA A 113 3.75 -10.39 -17.56
C ALA A 113 2.86 -9.13 -17.64
N ALA A 114 3.15 -8.10 -16.83
CA ALA A 114 2.40 -6.84 -16.83
C ALA A 114 2.85 -5.90 -17.97
N ASP A 115 4.16 -5.78 -18.17
CA ASP A 115 4.78 -5.03 -19.26
C ASP A 115 6.07 -5.75 -19.71
N PRO A 116 6.04 -6.46 -20.86
CA PRO A 116 7.21 -7.13 -21.39
C PRO A 116 8.38 -6.18 -21.67
N GLY A 117 8.09 -4.90 -21.94
CA GLY A 117 9.09 -3.88 -22.26
C GLY A 117 10.03 -4.34 -23.40
N PRO A 118 11.33 -4.00 -23.32
CA PRO A 118 12.32 -4.44 -24.30
C PRO A 118 12.83 -5.88 -24.06
N PHE A 119 12.29 -6.62 -23.09
CA PHE A 119 12.82 -7.92 -22.69
C PHE A 119 12.30 -9.06 -23.57
N VAL A 120 13.19 -9.96 -23.98
CA VAL A 120 12.82 -11.19 -24.72
C VAL A 120 12.04 -12.15 -23.82
N ASN A 121 12.41 -12.22 -22.54
CA ASN A 121 11.80 -13.09 -21.54
C ASN A 121 11.99 -12.50 -20.12
N ALA A 122 11.41 -13.17 -19.12
CA ALA A 122 11.53 -12.79 -17.73
C ALA A 122 12.98 -12.83 -17.20
N ASP A 123 13.86 -13.66 -17.75
CA ASP A 123 15.27 -13.75 -17.33
C ASP A 123 16.03 -12.43 -17.63
N GLY A 124 15.70 -11.77 -18.74
CA GLY A 124 16.21 -10.43 -19.05
C GLY A 124 15.75 -9.39 -18.01
N ALA A 125 14.47 -9.42 -17.65
CA ALA A 125 13.91 -8.53 -16.61
C ALA A 125 14.53 -8.81 -15.23
N TYR A 126 14.76 -10.08 -14.89
CA TYR A 126 15.43 -10.53 -13.67
C TYR A 126 16.86 -9.99 -13.59
N THR A 127 17.65 -10.19 -14.65
CA THR A 127 19.04 -9.73 -14.70
C THR A 127 19.11 -8.20 -14.61
N MET A 128 18.19 -7.50 -15.29
CA MET A 128 18.09 -6.06 -15.21
C MET A 128 17.67 -5.57 -13.82
N ALA A 129 16.77 -6.27 -13.12
CA ALA A 129 16.40 -5.94 -11.75
C ALA A 129 17.61 -6.06 -10.79
N PHE A 130 18.38 -7.15 -10.90
CA PHE A 130 19.62 -7.32 -10.15
C PHE A 130 20.64 -6.20 -10.42
N SER A 131 20.88 -5.90 -11.69
CA SER A 131 21.78 -4.83 -12.11
C SER A 131 21.32 -3.46 -11.61
N THR A 132 20.00 -3.21 -11.57
CA THR A 132 19.42 -1.99 -11.01
C THR A 132 19.66 -1.87 -9.50
N ILE A 133 19.56 -2.97 -8.74
CA ILE A 133 19.87 -2.99 -7.30
C ILE A 133 21.37 -2.75 -7.05
N MET A 134 22.22 -3.36 -7.87
CA MET A 134 23.68 -3.12 -7.82
C MET A 134 24.00 -1.65 -8.11
N LEU A 135 23.37 -1.06 -9.12
CA LEU A 135 23.51 0.35 -9.44
C LEU A 135 23.07 1.23 -8.27
N ASN A 136 21.94 0.92 -7.62
CA ASN A 136 21.48 1.67 -6.45
C ASN A 136 22.52 1.67 -5.33
N THR A 137 23.07 0.49 -5.03
CA THR A 137 24.13 0.36 -4.02
C THR A 137 25.37 1.14 -4.42
N ASP A 138 25.79 1.04 -5.68
CA ASP A 138 26.94 1.75 -6.20
C ASP A 138 26.78 3.27 -6.06
N LEU A 139 25.68 3.83 -6.57
CA LEU A 139 25.44 5.27 -6.61
C LEU A 139 25.22 5.88 -5.22
N HIS A 140 24.50 5.20 -4.32
CA HIS A 140 24.05 5.81 -3.05
C HIS A 140 24.82 5.36 -1.81
N SER A 141 25.53 4.23 -1.83
CA SER A 141 26.32 3.79 -0.68
C SER A 141 27.52 4.71 -0.43
N THR A 142 27.69 5.16 0.81
CA THR A 142 28.85 5.98 1.22
C THR A 142 30.18 5.21 1.18
N GLN A 143 30.12 3.87 1.13
CA GLN A 143 31.31 3.01 1.06
C GLN A 143 31.92 2.98 -0.35
N VAL A 144 31.13 3.29 -1.38
CA VAL A 144 31.59 3.29 -2.77
C VAL A 144 32.10 4.69 -3.12
N THR A 145 33.42 4.81 -3.26
CA THR A 145 34.10 6.10 -3.50
C THR A 145 34.11 6.51 -4.97
N LYS A 146 34.29 5.54 -5.89
CA LYS A 146 34.19 5.75 -7.33
C LYS A 146 32.85 5.20 -7.82
N LYS A 147 31.94 6.11 -8.18
CA LYS A 147 30.62 5.78 -8.70
C LYS A 147 30.69 5.30 -10.14
N MET A 148 29.87 4.32 -10.48
CA MET A 148 29.66 3.80 -11.81
C MET A 148 29.09 4.91 -12.70
N THR A 149 29.73 5.14 -13.83
CA THR A 149 29.24 6.06 -14.86
C THR A 149 28.17 5.38 -15.73
N PHE A 150 27.36 6.17 -16.44
CA PHE A 150 26.38 5.61 -17.39
C PHE A 150 27.04 4.71 -18.45
N ALA A 151 28.23 5.07 -18.96
CA ALA A 151 28.95 4.26 -19.92
C ALA A 151 29.40 2.90 -19.32
N GLU A 152 29.85 2.89 -18.07
CA GLU A 152 30.17 1.66 -17.35
C GLU A 152 28.90 0.82 -17.10
N PHE A 153 27.77 1.46 -16.77
CA PHE A 153 26.49 0.78 -16.61
C PHE A 153 26.02 0.11 -17.90
N VAL A 154 26.10 0.79 -19.06
CA VAL A 154 25.78 0.19 -20.36
C VAL A 154 26.68 -1.02 -20.63
N ARG A 155 27.99 -0.87 -20.43
CA ARG A 155 28.95 -1.96 -20.63
C ARG A 155 28.67 -3.16 -19.73
N ASN A 156 28.23 -2.94 -18.49
CA ASN A 156 27.92 -4.02 -17.55
C ASN A 156 26.62 -4.77 -17.90
N ASN A 157 25.79 -4.20 -18.78
CA ASN A 157 24.49 -4.75 -19.18
C ASN A 157 24.43 -5.16 -20.66
N THR A 158 25.58 -5.36 -21.31
CA THR A 158 25.63 -5.91 -22.66
C THR A 158 25.19 -7.38 -22.65
N THR A 159 24.46 -7.81 -23.67
CA THR A 159 24.02 -9.21 -23.90
C THR A 159 23.11 -9.83 -22.82
N ILE A 160 22.57 -9.02 -21.89
CA ILE A 160 21.72 -9.54 -20.79
C ILE A 160 20.33 -9.97 -21.24
N ASN A 161 19.91 -9.59 -22.45
CA ASN A 161 18.58 -9.87 -22.97
C ASN A 161 18.60 -11.09 -23.90
N ALA A 162 18.81 -12.28 -23.34
CA ALA A 162 18.97 -13.53 -24.10
C ALA A 162 20.11 -13.48 -25.15
N GLY A 163 21.21 -12.78 -24.82
CA GLY A 163 22.35 -12.57 -25.73
C GLY A 163 22.29 -11.26 -26.52
N GLU A 164 21.18 -10.51 -26.44
CA GLU A 164 21.01 -9.21 -27.11
C GLU A 164 21.23 -8.03 -26.15
N ASP A 165 21.52 -6.86 -26.73
CA ASP A 165 21.68 -5.60 -26.01
C ASP A 165 20.32 -4.89 -25.82
N LEU A 166 20.12 -4.29 -24.65
CA LEU A 166 18.97 -3.42 -24.41
C LEU A 166 19.17 -2.03 -25.06
N PRO A 167 18.09 -1.33 -25.45
CA PRO A 167 18.19 0.02 -25.99
C PRO A 167 18.92 0.97 -25.03
N ALA A 168 19.84 1.78 -25.55
CA ALA A 168 20.62 2.71 -24.74
C ALA A 168 19.73 3.74 -24.00
N GLU A 169 18.62 4.16 -24.62
CA GLU A 169 17.64 5.06 -24.02
C GLU A 169 16.97 4.42 -22.78
N TYR A 170 16.63 3.13 -22.86
CA TYR A 170 16.04 2.39 -21.75
C TYR A 170 17.01 2.27 -20.57
N LEU A 171 18.29 1.96 -20.84
CA LEU A 171 19.33 1.93 -19.82
C LEU A 171 19.56 3.31 -19.21
N LYS A 172 19.46 4.38 -20.02
CA LYS A 172 19.62 5.76 -19.55
C LYS A 172 18.51 6.16 -18.61
N GLU A 173 17.27 5.80 -18.94
CA GLU A 173 16.09 6.04 -18.11
C GLU A 173 16.26 5.41 -16.72
N ILE A 174 16.64 4.12 -16.67
CA ILE A 174 16.92 3.44 -15.40
C ILE A 174 18.05 4.15 -14.65
N TYR A 175 19.17 4.41 -15.31
CA TYR A 175 20.33 5.03 -14.67
C TYR A 175 20.00 6.39 -14.05
N ASP A 176 19.32 7.26 -14.80
CA ASP A 176 18.93 8.58 -14.32
C ASP A 176 17.92 8.51 -13.19
N ALA A 177 16.93 7.61 -13.30
CA ALA A 177 15.93 7.43 -12.25
C ALA A 177 16.56 6.95 -10.94
N ILE A 178 17.51 6.00 -11.00
CA ILE A 178 18.24 5.56 -9.81
C ILE A 178 19.17 6.66 -9.30
N ALA A 179 19.90 7.35 -10.17
CA ALA A 179 20.80 8.43 -9.75
C ALA A 179 20.07 9.59 -9.07
N HIS A 180 18.86 9.92 -9.55
CA HIS A 180 18.05 11.00 -9.02
C HIS A 180 17.37 10.64 -7.70
N ASP A 181 16.81 9.43 -7.60
CA ASP A 181 16.06 8.98 -6.42
C ASP A 181 16.58 7.63 -5.95
N GLU A 182 16.91 7.50 -4.68
CA GLU A 182 17.43 6.26 -4.11
C GLU A 182 16.31 5.23 -3.90
N ILE A 183 16.53 3.96 -4.26
CA ILE A 183 15.64 2.88 -3.85
C ILE A 183 15.84 2.63 -2.36
N ARG A 184 14.93 3.15 -1.55
CA ARG A 184 14.89 2.90 -0.11
C ARG A 184 14.17 1.60 0.19
N MET A 185 14.88 0.69 0.83
CA MET A 185 14.30 -0.53 1.40
C MET A 185 13.77 -0.21 2.79
N LEU A 186 12.73 -0.92 3.23
CA LEU A 186 12.23 -0.78 4.60
C LEU A 186 13.29 -1.28 5.59
N ASP A 187 14.00 -0.35 6.23
CA ASP A 187 14.94 -0.65 7.31
C ASP A 187 14.21 -0.99 8.62
N LYS A 188 14.96 -1.56 9.59
CA LYS A 188 14.46 -2.05 10.90
C LYS A 188 13.59 -1.03 11.68
N GLU A 189 13.65 0.25 11.35
CA GLU A 189 13.15 1.34 12.20
C GLU A 189 12.12 2.26 11.52
N GLU A 190 11.84 2.12 10.22
CA GLU A 190 10.88 2.99 9.53
C GLU A 190 9.42 2.53 9.77
N ARG A 191 8.90 2.84 10.97
CA ARG A 191 7.47 2.80 11.29
C ARG A 191 6.73 4.09 10.96
N THR A 192 7.37 5.02 10.23
CA THR A 192 6.80 6.32 9.90
C THR A 192 6.69 6.48 8.38
N LEU A 193 5.54 6.97 7.92
CA LEU A 193 5.35 7.37 6.53
C LEU A 193 6.37 8.47 6.20
N SER A 194 7.40 8.11 5.43
CA SER A 194 8.39 9.07 4.92
C SER A 194 7.71 10.18 4.12
N SER A 195 8.27 11.40 4.13
CA SER A 195 7.78 12.50 3.27
C SER A 195 7.77 12.15 1.78
N ALA A 196 8.53 11.13 1.36
CA ALA A 196 8.50 10.56 0.02
C ALA A 196 7.27 9.65 -0.20
N ALA A 197 6.87 8.86 0.81
CA ALA A 197 5.63 8.09 0.79
C ALA A 197 4.39 9.00 0.74
N TRP A 198 4.43 10.13 1.45
CA TRP A 198 3.42 11.20 1.32
C TRP A 198 3.37 11.81 -0.09
N ARG A 199 4.53 11.99 -0.73
CA ARG A 199 4.62 12.48 -2.11
C ARG A 199 4.09 11.45 -3.11
N HIS A 200 4.38 10.16 -2.95
CA HIS A 200 3.82 9.10 -3.80
C HIS A 200 2.30 8.96 -3.66
N LEU A 201 1.74 9.12 -2.44
CA LEU A 201 0.30 9.23 -2.22
C LEU A 201 -0.30 10.50 -2.87
N GLY A 202 0.47 11.60 -2.92
CA GLY A 202 0.06 12.83 -3.61
C GLY A 202 0.17 12.78 -5.14
N VAL A 203 1.13 12.00 -5.69
CA VAL A 203 1.33 11.80 -7.13
C VAL A 203 0.38 10.76 -7.71
N ALA A 204 -0.16 9.86 -6.88
CA ALA A 204 -1.28 8.98 -7.25
C ALA A 204 -2.63 9.72 -7.41
N SER A 205 -2.65 11.06 -7.30
CA SER A 205 -3.74 11.89 -7.79
C SER A 205 -3.63 12.01 -9.32
N PRO A 206 -4.43 11.30 -10.12
CA PRO A 206 -4.34 11.41 -11.56
C PRO A 206 -5.03 12.71 -11.99
N LYS A 207 -4.23 13.70 -12.39
CA LYS A 207 -4.64 14.94 -13.06
C LYS A 207 -5.63 15.83 -12.29
N GLU A 208 -5.48 17.14 -12.43
CA GLU A 208 -6.48 18.11 -12.00
C GLU A 208 -7.84 17.75 -12.61
N GLY A 209 -8.77 17.24 -11.80
CA GLY A 209 -10.13 16.96 -12.23
C GLY A 209 -10.72 15.60 -11.80
N GLU A 210 -9.91 14.62 -11.39
CA GLU A 210 -10.43 13.30 -11.00
C GLU A 210 -10.16 13.01 -9.52
N PRO A 211 -11.20 12.88 -8.67
CA PRO A 211 -11.01 12.77 -7.24
C PRO A 211 -10.50 11.38 -6.81
N LEU A 212 -9.76 11.35 -5.69
CA LEU A 212 -9.33 10.20 -4.88
C LEU A 212 -10.41 9.10 -4.67
N LEU A 213 -11.68 9.44 -4.91
CA LEU A 213 -12.83 8.53 -4.98
C LEU A 213 -12.71 7.44 -6.05
N HIS A 214 -11.91 7.60 -7.11
CA HIS A 214 -11.66 6.47 -8.02
C HIS A 214 -10.90 5.35 -7.32
N ALA A 215 -9.97 5.61 -6.40
CA ALA A 215 -9.27 4.56 -5.65
C ALA A 215 -10.23 3.72 -4.79
N VAL A 216 -11.32 4.32 -4.31
CA VAL A 216 -12.39 3.64 -3.57
C VAL A 216 -13.41 2.96 -4.50
N ARG A 217 -13.64 3.48 -5.71
CA ARG A 217 -14.40 2.79 -6.77
C ARG A 217 -13.60 1.67 -7.45
N SER A 218 -12.28 1.76 -7.36
CA SER A 218 -11.28 0.76 -7.70
C SER A 218 -11.27 -0.43 -6.73
N THR A 219 -12.35 -0.66 -5.99
CA THR A 219 -12.69 -2.02 -5.58
C THR A 219 -12.91 -2.95 -6.78
N ASP A 220 -13.06 -2.40 -8.00
CA ASP A 220 -12.97 -3.15 -9.26
C ASP A 220 -11.51 -3.39 -9.73
N THR A 221 -10.52 -2.63 -9.22
CA THR A 221 -9.07 -2.92 -9.44
C THR A 221 -8.44 -3.69 -8.29
N LEU A 222 -9.19 -4.00 -7.22
CA LEU A 222 -9.00 -5.29 -6.55
C LEU A 222 -9.39 -6.33 -7.58
N HIS A 223 -8.46 -6.69 -8.46
CA HIS A 223 -8.66 -7.66 -9.51
C HIS A 223 -9.48 -8.85 -8.96
N PRO A 224 -10.39 -9.47 -9.75
CA PRO A 224 -11.31 -10.55 -9.34
C PRO A 224 -10.65 -11.85 -8.83
N LEU A 225 -9.44 -11.81 -8.28
CA LEU A 225 -8.72 -12.88 -7.62
C LEU A 225 -9.02 -12.88 -6.11
N LEU A 226 -10.26 -13.28 -5.81
CA LEU A 226 -10.58 -14.33 -4.82
C LEU A 226 -10.07 -14.13 -3.38
N LEU A 227 -10.67 -13.19 -2.67
CA LEU A 227 -10.92 -13.39 -1.23
C LEU A 227 -12.25 -14.14 -1.08
N SER A 228 -12.32 -15.12 -0.18
CA SER A 228 -13.62 -15.60 0.32
C SER A 228 -14.49 -14.39 0.72
N SER A 229 -15.80 -14.49 0.50
CA SER A 229 -16.73 -13.38 0.78
C SER A 229 -16.60 -12.87 2.23
N THR A 230 -16.20 -13.73 3.16
CA THR A 230 -15.98 -13.42 4.57
C THR A 230 -14.68 -12.67 4.82
N LEU A 231 -13.54 -13.08 4.25
CA LEU A 231 -12.28 -12.37 4.46
C LEU A 231 -12.28 -10.99 3.80
N ARG A 232 -12.91 -10.87 2.64
CA ARG A 232 -13.07 -9.58 1.94
C ARG A 232 -13.90 -8.59 2.73
N ALA A 233 -15.00 -9.06 3.32
CA ALA A 233 -15.82 -8.24 4.20
C ALA A 233 -15.01 -7.85 5.44
N GLU A 234 -14.50 -8.80 6.23
CA GLU A 234 -13.80 -8.47 7.49
C GLU A 234 -12.57 -7.58 7.27
N VAL A 235 -11.78 -7.77 6.21
CA VAL A 235 -10.61 -6.91 5.94
C VAL A 235 -11.05 -5.51 5.53
N LEU A 236 -12.05 -5.40 4.66
CA LEU A 236 -12.60 -4.10 4.26
C LEU A 236 -13.19 -3.36 5.47
N THR A 237 -13.86 -4.07 6.38
CA THR A 237 -14.59 -3.50 7.52
C THR A 237 -13.75 -3.25 8.78
N ASP A 238 -12.83 -4.16 9.12
CA ASP A 238 -12.02 -4.08 10.34
C ASP A 238 -10.67 -3.39 10.12
N VAL A 239 -10.14 -3.39 8.88
CA VAL A 239 -8.79 -2.86 8.60
C VAL A 239 -8.84 -1.62 7.72
N CYS A 240 -9.45 -1.72 6.54
CA CYS A 240 -9.44 -0.62 5.58
C CYS A 240 -10.34 0.54 6.03
N LEU A 241 -11.55 0.23 6.49
CA LEU A 241 -12.55 1.25 6.84
C LEU A 241 -12.10 2.16 8.00
N PRO A 242 -11.58 1.65 9.14
CA PRO A 242 -11.09 2.52 10.22
C PRO A 242 -9.92 3.41 9.79
N ALA A 243 -8.95 2.86 9.04
CA ALA A 243 -7.81 3.62 8.53
C ALA A 243 -8.24 4.71 7.54
N THR A 244 -9.24 4.42 6.71
CA THR A 244 -9.83 5.39 5.78
C THR A 244 -10.52 6.53 6.53
N ILE A 245 -11.28 6.21 7.58
CA ILE A 245 -11.94 7.21 8.44
C ILE A 245 -10.91 8.14 9.10
N GLU A 246 -9.81 7.58 9.60
CA GLU A 246 -8.73 8.35 10.22
C GLU A 246 -8.03 9.27 9.21
N ALA A 247 -7.70 8.74 8.02
CA ALA A 247 -7.09 9.53 6.95
C ALA A 247 -8.00 10.68 6.49
N LEU A 248 -9.31 10.42 6.31
CA LEU A 248 -10.28 11.44 5.97
C LEU A 248 -10.40 12.51 7.06
N SER A 249 -10.34 12.11 8.34
CA SER A 249 -10.32 13.06 9.46
C SER A 249 -9.09 13.97 9.40
N ALA A 250 -7.91 13.39 9.16
CA ALA A 250 -6.66 14.16 9.02
C ALA A 250 -6.74 15.16 7.85
N ILE A 251 -7.31 14.75 6.71
CA ILE A 251 -7.54 15.63 5.55
C ILE A 251 -8.47 16.79 5.93
N VAL A 252 -9.58 16.53 6.64
CA VAL A 252 -10.50 17.60 7.07
C VAL A 252 -9.84 18.58 8.04
N GLN A 253 -8.92 18.11 8.89
CA GLN A 253 -8.18 18.96 9.81
C GLN A 253 -7.18 19.87 9.08
N ALA A 254 -6.52 19.35 8.02
CA ALA A 254 -5.49 20.06 7.27
C ALA A 254 -6.04 20.94 6.13
N ALA A 255 -7.19 20.61 5.52
CA ALA A 255 -7.63 21.22 4.26
C ALA A 255 -8.40 22.55 4.43
N ASP A 256 -7.86 23.66 3.91
CA ASP A 256 -8.49 25.00 3.95
C ASP A 256 -9.45 25.26 2.77
N ASP A 257 -9.38 24.46 1.71
CA ASP A 257 -10.15 24.68 0.49
C ASP A 257 -11.48 23.90 0.45
N LYS A 258 -12.46 24.45 -0.27
CA LYS A 258 -13.82 23.92 -0.35
C LYS A 258 -13.90 22.59 -1.11
N ALA A 259 -13.00 22.35 -2.08
CA ALA A 259 -13.06 21.18 -2.95
C ALA A 259 -12.58 19.93 -2.18
N THR A 260 -11.40 20.00 -1.58
CA THR A 260 -10.83 18.94 -0.75
C THR A 260 -11.73 18.58 0.43
N LEU A 261 -12.29 19.60 1.11
CA LEU A 261 -13.28 19.35 2.16
C LEU A 261 -14.53 18.65 1.63
N SER A 262 -14.98 18.95 0.41
CA SER A 262 -16.15 18.27 -0.18
C SER A 262 -15.86 16.79 -0.41
N HIS A 263 -14.71 16.49 -1.02
CA HIS A 263 -14.30 15.11 -1.29
C HIS A 263 -14.09 14.30 0.00
N ALA A 264 -13.53 14.91 1.04
CA ALA A 264 -13.37 14.24 2.32
C ALA A 264 -14.73 13.86 2.93
N PHE A 265 -15.73 14.75 2.90
CA PHE A 265 -17.07 14.44 3.38
C PHE A 265 -17.84 13.44 2.51
N ASP A 266 -17.60 13.42 1.19
CA ASP A 266 -18.13 12.37 0.31
C ASP A 266 -17.51 11.00 0.65
N GLY A 267 -16.23 10.98 1.01
CA GLY A 267 -15.54 9.80 1.57
C GLY A 267 -16.19 9.33 2.88
N PHE A 268 -16.44 10.24 3.83
CA PHE A 268 -17.15 9.91 5.08
C PHE A 268 -18.53 9.29 4.82
N ALA A 269 -19.28 9.79 3.82
CA ALA A 269 -20.59 9.25 3.44
C ALA A 269 -20.51 7.88 2.74
N LEU A 270 -19.40 7.57 2.06
CA LEU A 270 -19.17 6.21 1.55
C LEU A 270 -18.85 5.25 2.70
N CYS A 271 -18.00 5.69 3.63
CA CYS A 271 -17.67 4.91 4.82
C CYS A 271 -18.92 4.62 5.66
N SER A 272 -19.86 5.56 5.79
CA SER A 272 -21.12 5.32 6.51
C SER A 272 -21.99 4.28 5.83
N ARG A 273 -22.17 4.37 4.51
CA ARG A 273 -22.97 3.40 3.76
C ARG A 273 -22.38 1.99 3.84
N LEU A 274 -21.06 1.87 3.73
CA LEU A 274 -20.37 0.58 3.90
C LEU A 274 -20.50 0.05 5.33
N ALA A 275 -20.36 0.92 6.34
CA ALA A 275 -20.53 0.52 7.72
C ALA A 275 -21.96 0.05 8.03
N ALA A 276 -22.97 0.78 7.53
CA ALA A 276 -24.37 0.44 7.68
C ALA A 276 -24.75 -0.86 6.93
N SER A 277 -24.26 -1.05 5.70
CA SER A 277 -24.55 -2.26 4.92
C SER A 277 -24.00 -3.54 5.54
N HIS A 278 -22.99 -3.43 6.40
CA HIS A 278 -22.34 -4.54 7.10
C HIS A 278 -22.63 -4.55 8.61
N SER A 279 -23.59 -3.75 9.10
CA SER A 279 -23.96 -3.66 10.53
C SER A 279 -22.79 -3.36 11.48
N LEU A 280 -21.86 -2.51 11.04
CA LEU A 280 -20.65 -2.16 11.79
C LEU A 280 -20.87 -0.98 12.75
N HIS A 281 -21.55 -1.23 13.86
CA HIS A 281 -21.93 -0.18 14.81
C HIS A 281 -20.72 0.58 15.38
N ALA A 282 -19.59 -0.08 15.67
CA ALA A 282 -18.40 0.59 16.21
C ALA A 282 -17.77 1.59 15.21
N GLN A 283 -17.77 1.26 13.92
CA GLN A 283 -17.26 2.13 12.86
C GLN A 283 -18.22 3.29 12.60
N LEU A 284 -19.54 3.06 12.69
CA LEU A 284 -20.54 4.13 12.66
C LEU A 284 -20.38 5.09 13.85
N ASP A 285 -20.19 4.57 15.06
CA ASP A 285 -19.93 5.38 16.26
C ASP A 285 -18.65 6.22 16.10
N SER A 286 -17.59 5.63 15.56
CA SER A 286 -16.34 6.33 15.25
C SER A 286 -16.54 7.44 14.20
N LEU A 287 -17.28 7.17 13.12
CA LEU A 287 -17.65 8.16 12.10
C LEU A 287 -18.41 9.33 12.71
N ILE A 288 -19.42 9.02 13.53
CA ILE A 288 -20.25 10.02 14.21
C ILE A 288 -19.39 10.84 15.16
N TYR A 289 -18.53 10.21 15.97
CA TYR A 289 -17.63 10.88 16.89
C TYR A 289 -16.66 11.84 16.18
N GLN A 290 -16.01 11.38 15.10
CA GLN A 290 -15.07 12.20 14.32
C GLN A 290 -15.78 13.41 13.69
N LEU A 291 -16.95 13.21 13.06
CA LEU A 291 -17.74 14.30 12.48
C LEU A 291 -18.31 15.24 13.55
N ALA A 292 -18.69 14.73 14.72
CA ALA A 292 -19.18 15.52 15.85
C ALA A 292 -18.06 16.35 16.51
N SER A 293 -16.84 15.80 16.58
CA SER A 293 -15.64 16.52 17.04
C SER A 293 -15.28 17.65 16.08
N LEU A 294 -15.26 17.36 14.77
CA LEU A 294 -14.94 18.34 13.71
C LEU A 294 -16.02 19.42 13.55
N SER A 295 -17.25 19.17 14.01
CA SER A 295 -18.36 20.13 13.99
C SER A 295 -18.45 20.98 15.25
N THR A 296 -17.52 20.84 16.20
CA THR A 296 -17.53 21.48 17.52
C THR A 296 -18.75 21.15 18.38
N LEU A 297 -19.57 20.17 17.98
CA LEU A 297 -20.77 19.72 18.70
C LEU A 297 -20.44 19.06 20.05
N LEU A 298 -19.23 18.52 20.19
CA LEU A 298 -18.75 17.87 21.42
C LEU A 298 -17.99 18.79 22.39
N ARG A 299 -17.74 20.06 22.04
CA ARG A 299 -17.06 21.00 22.94
C ARG A 299 -18.10 21.67 23.86
N PRO A 300 -18.02 21.53 25.19
CA PRO A 300 -18.92 22.23 26.10
C PRO A 300 -18.71 23.74 25.94
N ALA A 301 -19.80 24.51 25.99
CA ALA A 301 -19.81 25.97 25.84
C ALA A 301 -19.05 26.72 26.96
N THR A 302 -18.34 26.03 27.84
CA THR A 302 -17.68 26.57 29.03
C THR A 302 -16.28 25.97 29.18
N ALA A 303 -15.30 26.58 28.54
CA ALA A 303 -13.93 26.57 29.03
C ALA A 303 -13.40 27.99 28.92
N GLY A 304 -13.43 28.71 30.04
CA GLY A 304 -12.87 30.04 30.15
C GLY A 304 -11.39 30.03 29.78
N GLY A 305 -11.01 30.89 28.84
CA GLY A 305 -9.62 31.04 28.42
C GLY A 305 -9.44 31.42 26.95
N GLY A 306 -9.85 32.63 26.57
CA GLY A 306 -9.09 33.45 25.63
C GLY A 306 -8.94 33.03 24.16
N ALA A 307 -9.99 32.53 23.50
CA ALA A 307 -10.16 32.74 22.05
C ALA A 307 -11.64 32.54 21.69
N ALA A 308 -12.32 33.62 21.31
CA ALA A 308 -13.69 33.53 20.81
C ALA A 308 -13.70 32.69 19.53
N LEU A 309 -14.25 31.47 19.61
CA LEU A 309 -14.51 30.66 18.42
C LEU A 309 -15.50 31.42 17.53
N PRO A 310 -15.22 31.58 16.22
CA PRO A 310 -16.15 32.21 15.31
C PRO A 310 -17.50 31.48 15.31
N PRO A 311 -18.62 32.19 15.15
CA PRO A 311 -19.96 31.62 15.24
C PRO A 311 -20.12 30.44 14.27
N PHE A 312 -20.83 29.38 14.68
CA PHE A 312 -21.11 28.18 13.87
C PHE A 312 -21.52 28.47 12.40
N ARG A 313 -22.10 29.65 12.14
CA ARG A 313 -22.49 30.12 10.80
C ARG A 313 -21.31 30.47 9.88
N SER A 314 -20.16 30.89 10.41
CA SER A 314 -18.99 31.32 9.63
C SER A 314 -17.98 30.21 9.34
N HIS A 315 -18.00 29.10 10.08
CA HIS A 315 -17.08 27.98 9.84
C HIS A 315 -17.66 26.96 8.85
N LEU A 316 -17.17 27.02 7.61
CA LEU A 316 -17.53 26.10 6.53
C LEU A 316 -17.31 24.63 6.92
N ARG A 317 -16.18 24.32 7.59
CA ARG A 317 -15.86 22.97 8.10
C ARG A 317 -16.91 22.45 9.08
N ALA A 318 -17.24 23.26 10.10
CA ALA A 318 -18.18 22.87 11.13
C ALA A 318 -19.60 22.60 10.59
N ARG A 319 -20.05 23.43 9.64
CA ARG A 319 -21.37 23.26 8.99
C ARG A 319 -21.45 22.00 8.14
N ARG A 320 -20.38 21.67 7.42
CA ARG A 320 -20.34 20.48 6.57
C ARG A 320 -20.22 19.20 7.41
N ALA A 321 -19.38 19.21 8.44
CA ALA A 321 -19.26 18.11 9.39
C ALA A 321 -20.58 17.81 10.11
N ALA A 322 -21.31 18.84 10.57
CA ALA A 322 -22.63 18.66 11.20
C ALA A 322 -23.66 18.05 10.23
N ARG A 323 -23.69 18.50 8.97
CA ARG A 323 -24.58 17.92 7.95
C ARG A 323 -24.23 16.47 7.62
N ALA A 324 -22.94 16.14 7.58
CA ALA A 324 -22.49 14.77 7.37
C ALA A 324 -22.88 13.88 8.57
N ALA A 325 -22.63 14.32 9.81
CA ALA A 325 -23.02 13.59 11.02
C ALA A 325 -24.52 13.29 11.06
N CYS A 326 -25.36 14.29 10.76
CA CYS A 326 -26.82 14.09 10.69
C CYS A 326 -27.27 13.17 9.55
N ARG A 327 -26.49 13.02 8.47
CA ARG A 327 -26.80 12.05 7.41
C ARG A 327 -26.44 10.65 7.85
N VAL A 328 -25.25 10.45 8.42
CA VAL A 328 -24.80 9.15 8.95
C VAL A 328 -25.79 8.65 10.01
N ALA A 329 -26.20 9.50 10.95
CA ALA A 329 -27.15 9.14 12.00
C ALA A 329 -28.59 8.85 11.50
N ARG A 330 -28.93 9.22 10.25
CA ARG A 330 -30.23 8.91 9.64
C ARG A 330 -30.21 7.61 8.82
N GLU A 331 -29.04 7.12 8.45
CA GLU A 331 -28.88 5.84 7.75
C GLU A 331 -28.89 4.64 8.73
N ASP A 332 -28.79 4.89 10.04
CA ASP A 332 -28.74 3.89 11.13
C ASP A 332 -30.11 3.59 11.79
N GLY A 333 -31.19 4.27 11.36
CA GLY A 333 -32.55 4.10 11.89
C GLY A 333 -33.54 3.66 10.82
#